data_AF-A0A645ECT8-F1
#
_entry.id   AF-A0A645ECT8-F1
#
_cell.length_a   1.000
_cell.length_b   1.000
_cell.length_c   1.000
_cell.angle_alpha   90.00
_cell.angle_beta   90.00
_cell.angle_gamma   90.00
#
_symmetry.space_group_name_H-M   'P 1'
#
loop_
_entity.id
_entity.type
_entity.pdbx_description
1 polymer ?
#
loop_
_entity_poly.entity_id
_entity_poly.type
_entity_poly.pdbx_seq_one_letter_code
_entity_poly.pdbx_strand_id
1 'polypeptide(L)'
;MVVPDEKEQTYLYDATNRTMDQWIYTVRFDLSGKQENQEQFLANVSQGATQMPGFSVFDSRIEGQQQDAVILGGLLFLGIFFGIIFMVCMIIIMYYKQLSEGFEDKTNFDVMQQVGMSQPEVKSAIRRQILTVFFLPLLMALLHTTIALGPVETMMNTLNLYNHQLIIRSALGVCAVFTAIYILSYHMTAKAYYRIVRR
;
A
#
# COMPACT_ATOMS: atom_id res chain seq x y z
N MET A 1 5.00 -21.50 4.47
CA MET A 1 6.23 -21.39 5.28
C MET A 1 7.29 -22.26 4.63
N VAL A 2 8.21 -21.65 3.88
CA VAL A 2 9.36 -22.39 3.32
C VAL A 2 10.40 -22.43 4.41
N VAL A 3 10.59 -23.59 5.03
CA VAL A 3 11.62 -23.81 6.05
C VAL A 3 12.96 -23.91 5.30
N PRO A 4 13.90 -22.97 5.48
CA PRO A 4 15.07 -22.87 4.61
C PRO A 4 16.16 -23.88 4.95
N ASP A 5 16.12 -24.48 6.16
CA ASP A 5 17.11 -25.44 6.63
C ASP A 5 16.60 -26.88 6.46
N GLU A 6 17.38 -27.71 5.76
CA GLU A 6 17.05 -29.10 5.42
C GLU A 6 16.92 -29.97 6.69
N LYS A 7 17.65 -29.61 7.77
CA LYS A 7 17.55 -30.28 9.07
C LYS A 7 16.29 -29.89 9.83
N GLU A 8 15.89 -28.63 9.82
CA GLU A 8 14.59 -28.22 10.38
C GLU A 8 13.41 -28.81 9.59
N GLN A 9 13.51 -28.90 8.24
CA GLN A 9 12.51 -29.60 7.44
C GLN A 9 12.40 -31.07 7.85
N THR A 10 13.53 -31.74 8.00
CA THR A 10 13.60 -33.14 8.43
C THR A 10 13.07 -33.32 9.86
N TYR A 11 13.37 -32.38 10.76
CA TYR A 11 12.87 -32.40 12.14
C TYR A 11 11.36 -32.16 12.22
N LEU A 12 10.82 -31.22 11.47
CA LEU A 12 9.37 -30.97 11.41
C LEU A 12 8.64 -32.14 10.76
N TYR A 13 9.22 -32.73 9.70
CA TYR A 13 8.74 -33.96 9.09
C TYR A 13 8.72 -35.11 10.12
N ASP A 14 9.83 -35.37 10.81
CA ASP A 14 9.90 -36.43 11.83
C ASP A 14 9.01 -36.15 13.05
N ALA A 15 8.89 -34.90 13.50
CA ALA A 15 8.09 -34.52 14.66
C ALA A 15 6.59 -34.59 14.39
N THR A 16 6.16 -34.31 13.16
CA THR A 16 4.77 -34.51 12.71
C THR A 16 4.48 -35.97 12.41
N ASN A 17 5.46 -36.73 11.92
CA ASN A 17 5.32 -38.14 11.58
C ASN A 17 5.37 -39.08 12.80
N ARG A 18 5.95 -38.65 13.93
CA ARG A 18 6.00 -39.45 15.17
C ARG A 18 4.68 -39.50 15.95
N THR A 19 3.71 -38.64 15.64
CA THR A 19 2.43 -38.56 16.35
C THR A 19 1.23 -39.06 15.55
N MET A 20 1.39 -39.37 14.25
CA MET A 20 0.33 -39.94 13.41
C MET A 20 0.84 -41.19 12.69
N ASP A 21 0.41 -42.37 13.15
CA ASP A 21 0.66 -43.67 12.51
C ASP A 21 -0.17 -43.85 11.22
N GLN A 22 -0.35 -42.78 10.43
CA GLN A 22 -1.18 -42.76 9.22
C GLN A 22 -0.40 -42.18 8.04
N TRP A 23 -0.12 -43.05 7.06
CA TRP A 23 0.52 -42.69 5.80
C TRP A 23 -0.42 -41.83 4.94
N ILE A 24 0.02 -40.65 4.53
CA ILE A 24 -0.70 -39.79 3.58
C ILE A 24 -0.16 -40.05 2.17
N TYR A 25 -1.01 -40.62 1.31
CA TYR A 25 -0.69 -40.79 -0.11
C TYR A 25 -1.16 -39.56 -0.89
N THR A 26 -0.24 -38.90 -1.59
CA THR A 26 -0.55 -37.75 -2.44
C THR A 26 -0.49 -38.17 -3.91
N VAL A 27 -1.57 -37.92 -4.65
CA VAL A 27 -1.63 -38.12 -6.11
C VAL A 27 -1.76 -36.75 -6.78
N ARG A 28 -0.93 -36.49 -7.79
CA ARG A 28 -0.94 -35.23 -8.55
C ARG A 28 -1.15 -35.53 -10.03
N PHE A 29 -1.99 -34.73 -10.68
CA PHE A 29 -2.28 -34.84 -12.10
C PHE A 29 -1.92 -33.53 -12.79
N ASP A 30 -1.29 -33.60 -13.95
CA ASP A 30 -1.14 -32.45 -14.84
C ASP A 30 -2.27 -32.50 -15.88
N LEU A 31 -3.10 -31.46 -15.90
CA LEU A 31 -4.26 -31.38 -16.77
C LEU A 31 -3.93 -30.52 -17.99
N SER A 32 -4.13 -31.08 -19.18
CA SER A 32 -4.02 -30.37 -20.46
C SER A 32 -5.39 -30.23 -21.13
N GLY A 33 -5.59 -29.18 -21.92
CA GLY A 33 -6.83 -28.95 -22.67
C GLY A 33 -7.49 -27.61 -22.34
N LYS A 34 -8.76 -27.44 -22.73
CA LYS A 34 -9.53 -26.23 -22.45
C LYS A 34 -9.87 -26.14 -20.96
N GLN A 35 -9.80 -24.93 -20.40
CA GLN A 35 -10.07 -24.67 -18.99
C GLN A 35 -11.45 -25.18 -18.54
N GLU A 36 -12.50 -24.98 -19.34
CA GLU A 36 -13.85 -25.46 -19.02
C GLU A 36 -13.89 -26.99 -18.80
N ASN A 37 -13.18 -27.76 -19.62
CA ASN A 37 -13.09 -29.22 -19.46
C ASN A 37 -12.29 -29.60 -18.21
N GLN A 38 -11.26 -28.81 -17.87
CA GLN A 38 -10.47 -29.02 -16.66
C GLN A 38 -11.29 -28.76 -15.41
N GLU A 39 -12.06 -27.66 -15.38
CA GLU A 39 -12.95 -27.31 -14.27
C GLU A 39 -14.04 -28.38 -14.05
N GLN A 40 -14.67 -28.85 -15.14
CA GLN A 40 -15.64 -29.95 -15.05
C GLN A 40 -15.02 -31.24 -14.53
N PHE A 41 -13.82 -31.60 -15.01
CA PHE A 41 -13.10 -32.78 -14.53
C PHE A 41 -12.75 -32.65 -13.04
N LEU A 42 -12.22 -31.50 -12.62
CA LEU A 42 -11.86 -31.23 -11.22
C LEU A 42 -13.09 -31.29 -10.31
N ALA A 43 -14.25 -30.77 -10.74
CA ALA A 43 -15.49 -30.85 -9.98
C ALA A 43 -15.97 -32.29 -9.78
N ASN A 44 -15.89 -33.12 -10.83
CA ASN A 44 -16.26 -34.53 -10.73
C ASN A 44 -15.30 -35.32 -9.82
N VAL A 45 -13.99 -35.05 -9.95
CA VAL A 45 -12.97 -35.71 -9.13
C VAL A 45 -13.06 -35.30 -7.67
N SER A 46 -13.27 -34.01 -7.37
CA SER A 46 -13.41 -33.54 -5.98
C SER A 46 -14.66 -34.14 -5.32
N GLN A 47 -15.77 -34.21 -6.04
CA GLN A 47 -17.00 -34.83 -5.55
C GLN A 47 -16.83 -36.34 -5.32
N GLY A 48 -16.14 -37.04 -6.22
CA GLY A 48 -15.85 -38.47 -6.06
C GLY A 48 -14.86 -38.76 -4.93
N ALA A 49 -13.79 -37.96 -4.83
CA ALA A 49 -12.73 -38.14 -3.85
C ALA A 49 -13.20 -37.87 -2.41
N THR A 50 -14.04 -36.85 -2.21
CA THR A 50 -14.61 -36.52 -0.88
C THR A 50 -15.48 -37.63 -0.28
N GLN A 51 -15.97 -38.55 -1.10
CA GLN A 51 -16.76 -39.71 -0.67
C GLN A 51 -15.92 -40.93 -0.31
N MET A 52 -14.61 -40.91 -0.57
CA MET A 52 -13.72 -42.05 -0.31
C MET A 52 -13.28 -42.10 1.17
N PRO A 53 -13.37 -43.26 1.84
CA PRO A 53 -12.83 -43.43 3.19
C PRO A 53 -11.33 -43.13 3.22
N GLY A 54 -10.89 -42.28 4.16
CA GLY A 54 -9.49 -41.88 4.28
C GLY A 54 -9.05 -40.74 3.36
N PHE A 55 -9.98 -40.11 2.64
CA PHE A 55 -9.71 -38.88 1.92
C PHE A 55 -9.37 -37.74 2.90
N SER A 56 -8.32 -36.98 2.58
CA SER A 56 -7.85 -35.87 3.40
C SER A 56 -8.17 -34.52 2.76
N VAL A 57 -7.53 -34.22 1.63
CA VAL A 57 -7.64 -32.92 0.96
C VAL A 57 -7.57 -33.12 -0.56
N PHE A 58 -8.36 -32.31 -1.27
CA PHE A 58 -8.25 -32.10 -2.71
C PHE A 58 -7.98 -30.62 -2.91
N ASP A 59 -7.02 -30.31 -3.77
CA ASP A 59 -6.67 -28.94 -4.12
C ASP A 59 -6.37 -28.90 -5.63
N SER A 60 -6.67 -27.77 -6.26
CA SER A 60 -6.45 -27.56 -7.68
C SER A 60 -5.84 -26.19 -7.93
N ARG A 61 -4.90 -26.14 -8.89
CA ARG A 61 -4.27 -24.86 -9.28
C ARG A 61 -5.31 -23.84 -9.77
N ILE A 62 -6.39 -24.30 -10.40
CA ILE A 62 -7.43 -23.41 -10.93
C ILE A 62 -8.19 -22.75 -9.77
N GLU A 63 -8.60 -23.53 -8.78
CA GLU A 63 -9.29 -23.01 -7.58
C GLU A 63 -8.39 -22.10 -6.76
N GLY A 64 -7.13 -22.50 -6.53
CA GLY A 64 -6.14 -21.66 -5.85
C GLY A 64 -5.90 -20.32 -6.56
N GLN A 65 -5.80 -20.32 -7.89
CA GLN A 65 -5.67 -19.07 -8.66
C GLN A 65 -6.89 -18.16 -8.56
N GLN A 66 -8.10 -18.72 -8.56
CA GLN A 66 -9.32 -17.94 -8.39
C GLN A 66 -9.38 -17.33 -6.98
N GLN A 67 -9.04 -18.11 -5.95
CA GLN A 67 -9.00 -17.64 -4.57
C GLN A 67 -7.96 -16.53 -4.38
N ASP A 68 -6.74 -16.71 -4.90
CA ASP A 68 -5.69 -15.70 -4.88
C ASP A 68 -6.13 -14.43 -5.62
N ALA A 69 -6.77 -14.55 -6.79
CA ALA A 69 -7.27 -13.40 -7.53
C ALA A 69 -8.29 -12.58 -6.74
N VAL A 70 -9.19 -13.26 -6.01
CA VAL A 70 -10.19 -12.59 -5.16
C VAL A 70 -9.51 -11.88 -3.97
N ILE A 71 -8.62 -12.56 -3.25
CA ILE A 71 -7.97 -12.00 -2.05
C ILE A 71 -7.03 -10.86 -2.43
N LEU A 72 -6.12 -11.09 -3.39
CA LEU A 72 -5.14 -10.10 -3.81
C LEU A 72 -5.79 -8.93 -4.56
N GLY A 73 -6.82 -9.22 -5.38
CA GLY A 73 -7.62 -8.19 -6.03
C GLY A 73 -8.37 -7.31 -5.04
N GLY A 74 -8.96 -7.91 -4.00
CA GLY A 74 -9.61 -7.18 -2.91
C GLY A 74 -8.62 -6.31 -2.12
N LEU A 75 -7.44 -6.85 -1.79
CA LEU A 75 -6.39 -6.10 -1.09
C LEU A 75 -5.89 -4.92 -1.92
N LEU A 76 -5.66 -5.13 -3.22
CA LEU A 76 -5.24 -4.09 -4.16
C LEU A 76 -6.29 -2.98 -4.26
N PHE A 77 -7.56 -3.35 -4.42
CA PHE A 77 -8.67 -2.41 -4.47
C PHE A 77 -8.73 -1.57 -3.18
N LEU A 78 -8.68 -2.22 -2.02
CA LEU A 78 -8.75 -1.54 -0.73
C LEU A 78 -7.58 -0.57 -0.53
N GLY A 79 -6.37 -0.99 -0.91
CA GLY A 79 -5.17 -0.15 -0.86
C GLY A 79 -5.27 1.09 -1.74
N ILE A 80 -5.70 0.95 -2.99
CA ILE A 80 -5.89 2.08 -3.90
C ILE A 80 -7.02 2.99 -3.42
N PHE A 81 -8.15 2.40 -3.02
CA PHE A 81 -9.33 3.14 -2.58
C PHE A 81 -9.04 3.99 -1.34
N PHE A 82 -8.48 3.38 -0.28
CA PHE A 82 -8.08 4.14 0.91
C PHE A 82 -6.94 5.11 0.62
N GLY A 83 -6.00 4.75 -0.26
CA GLY A 83 -4.95 5.66 -0.71
C GLY A 83 -5.51 6.95 -1.33
N ILE A 84 -6.50 6.84 -2.23
CA ILE A 84 -7.17 7.99 -2.84
C ILE A 84 -7.95 8.79 -1.80
N ILE A 85 -8.71 8.13 -0.92
CA ILE A 85 -9.49 8.82 0.12
C ILE A 85 -8.57 9.62 1.04
N PHE A 86 -7.52 9.01 1.58
CA PHE A 86 -6.59 9.71 2.46
C PHE A 86 -5.85 10.84 1.75
N MET A 87 -5.52 10.66 0.47
CA MET A 87 -4.93 11.72 -0.34
C MET A 87 -5.87 12.91 -0.50
N VAL A 88 -7.13 12.68 -0.88
CA VAL A 88 -8.14 13.75 -1.02
C VAL A 88 -8.37 14.45 0.31
N CYS A 89 -8.53 13.70 1.40
CA CYS A 89 -8.67 14.26 2.75
C CYS A 89 -7.48 15.15 3.11
N MET A 90 -6.26 14.68 2.84
CA MET A 90 -5.04 15.44 3.12
C MET A 90 -4.98 16.74 2.31
N ILE A 91 -5.33 16.72 1.03
CA ILE A 91 -5.41 17.91 0.18
C ILE A 91 -6.42 18.92 0.74
N ILE A 92 -7.60 18.46 1.17
CA ILE A 92 -8.65 19.32 1.72
C ILE A 92 -8.20 19.97 3.04
N ILE A 93 -7.65 19.17 3.96
CA ILE A 93 -7.14 19.66 5.26
C ILE A 93 -6.06 20.71 5.04
N MET A 94 -5.11 20.42 4.16
CA MET A 94 -4.01 21.32 3.83
C MET A 94 -4.51 22.61 3.15
N TYR A 95 -5.47 22.50 2.25
CA TYR A 95 -6.10 23.65 1.61
C TYR A 95 -6.77 24.58 2.63
N TYR A 96 -7.57 24.01 3.53
CA TYR A 96 -8.27 24.79 4.55
C TYR A 96 -7.28 25.45 5.53
N LYS A 97 -6.23 24.74 5.93
CA LYS A 97 -5.19 25.29 6.81
C LYS A 97 -4.53 26.52 6.21
N GLN A 98 -4.08 26.44 4.96
CA GLN A 98 -3.49 27.60 4.29
C GLN A 98 -4.48 28.74 4.10
N LEU A 99 -5.74 28.42 3.80
CA LEU A 99 -6.77 29.43 3.66
C LEU A 99 -6.95 30.21 4.97
N SER A 100 -7.03 29.51 6.10
CA SER A 100 -7.15 30.13 7.43
C SER A 100 -5.91 30.95 7.79
N GLU A 101 -4.71 30.38 7.64
CA GLU A 101 -3.44 31.09 7.90
C GLU A 101 -3.32 32.34 7.01
N GLY A 102 -3.75 32.29 5.75
CA GLY A 102 -3.69 33.44 4.84
C GLY A 102 -4.58 34.62 5.22
N PHE A 103 -5.74 34.37 5.84
CA PHE A 103 -6.59 35.45 6.37
C PHE A 103 -6.01 36.08 7.63
N GLU A 104 -5.46 35.27 8.53
CA GLU A 104 -4.82 35.75 9.76
C GLU A 104 -3.54 36.55 9.44
N ASP A 105 -2.69 35.99 8.59
CA ASP A 105 -1.44 36.61 8.16
C ASP A 105 -1.68 37.95 7.45
N LYS A 106 -2.74 38.08 6.63
CA LYS A 106 -3.12 39.36 6.00
C LYS A 106 -3.26 40.48 7.03
N THR A 107 -3.97 40.22 8.12
CA THR A 107 -4.20 41.21 9.18
C THR A 107 -2.89 41.61 9.86
N ASN A 108 -2.02 40.63 10.12
CA ASN A 108 -0.71 40.87 10.72
C ASN A 108 0.23 41.65 9.77
N PHE A 109 0.14 41.43 8.46
CA PHE A 109 0.94 42.17 7.48
C PHE A 109 0.54 43.63 7.34
N ASP A 110 -0.75 43.94 7.42
CA ASP A 110 -1.23 45.32 7.41
C ASP A 110 -0.65 46.10 8.60
N VAL A 111 -0.54 45.46 9.78
CA VAL A 111 0.13 46.03 10.95
C VAL A 111 1.65 46.19 10.72
N MET A 112 2.33 45.18 10.18
CA MET A 112 3.78 45.24 9.93
C MET A 112 4.17 46.35 8.93
N GLN A 113 3.33 46.63 7.94
CA GLN A 113 3.55 47.77 7.04
C GLN A 113 3.44 49.11 7.76
N GLN A 114 2.52 49.26 8.72
CA GLN A 114 2.37 50.48 9.51
C GLN A 114 3.58 50.77 10.40
N VAL A 115 4.32 49.74 10.83
CA VAL A 115 5.57 49.87 11.60
C VAL A 115 6.83 49.90 10.73
N GLY A 116 6.70 49.96 9.40
CA GLY A 116 7.81 50.27 8.48
C GLY A 116 8.36 49.10 7.66
N MET A 117 7.74 47.92 7.69
CA MET A 117 8.16 46.78 6.88
C MET A 117 7.82 46.98 5.40
N SER A 118 8.77 46.74 4.51
CA SER A 118 8.55 46.91 3.07
C SER A 118 7.80 45.72 2.47
N GLN A 119 7.00 45.96 1.42
CA GLN A 119 6.28 44.92 0.69
C GLN A 119 7.12 43.71 0.21
N PRO A 120 8.37 43.87 -0.30
CA PRO A 120 9.20 42.73 -0.66
C PRO A 120 9.64 41.88 0.54
N GLU A 121 9.88 42.49 1.70
CA GLU A 121 10.20 41.74 2.94
C GLU A 121 9.02 40.90 3.39
N VAL A 122 7.80 41.47 3.34
CA VAL A 122 6.55 40.77 3.69
C VAL A 122 6.37 39.54 2.82
N LYS A 123 6.53 39.70 1.50
CA LYS A 123 6.39 38.60 0.54
C LYS A 123 7.45 37.50 0.74
N SER A 124 8.66 37.86 1.14
CA SER A 124 9.74 36.90 1.42
C SER A 124 9.45 36.07 2.68
N ALA A 125 8.97 36.72 3.74
CA ALA A 125 8.60 36.07 5.00
C ALA A 125 7.49 35.03 4.77
N ILE A 126 6.40 35.42 4.09
CA ILE A 126 5.29 34.54 3.69
C ILE A 126 5.79 33.30 2.97
N ARG A 127 6.62 33.50 1.93
CA ARG A 127 7.08 32.41 1.09
C ARG A 127 7.85 31.37 1.90
N ARG A 128 8.67 31.81 2.85
CA ARG A 128 9.50 30.93 3.70
C ARG A 128 8.66 30.17 4.73
N GLN A 129 7.66 30.82 5.32
CA GLN A 129 6.70 30.18 6.24
C GLN A 129 5.90 29.08 5.51
N ILE A 130 5.32 29.42 4.36
CA ILE A 130 4.55 28.49 3.54
C ILE A 130 5.38 27.27 3.10
N LEU A 131 6.63 27.50 2.63
CA LEU A 131 7.53 26.40 2.23
C LEU A 131 7.85 25.47 3.40
N THR A 132 8.13 26.01 4.58
CA THR A 132 8.50 25.22 5.75
C THR A 132 7.34 24.34 6.22
N VAL A 133 6.13 24.91 6.27
CA VAL A 133 4.91 24.20 6.69
C VAL A 133 4.53 23.08 5.72
N PHE A 134 4.90 23.19 4.43
CA PHE A 134 4.63 22.16 3.41
C PHE A 134 5.73 21.11 3.26
N PHE A 135 6.98 21.51 3.45
CA PHE A 135 8.09 20.59 3.31
C PHE A 135 8.08 19.53 4.41
N LEU A 136 7.71 19.92 5.63
CA LEU A 136 7.76 19.03 6.79
C LEU A 136 6.79 17.83 6.68
N PRO A 137 5.51 17.98 6.29
CA PRO A 137 4.61 16.84 6.08
C PRO A 137 5.07 15.90 4.96
N LEU A 138 5.59 16.44 3.85
CA LEU A 138 6.11 15.62 2.75
C LEU A 138 7.30 14.78 3.20
N LEU A 139 8.27 15.39 3.89
CA LEU A 139 9.44 14.69 4.41
C LEU A 139 9.03 13.61 5.40
N MET A 140 8.10 13.91 6.30
CA MET A 140 7.58 12.93 7.26
C MET A 140 6.85 11.77 6.58
N ALA A 141 6.09 12.03 5.51
CA ALA A 141 5.45 10.97 4.73
C ALA A 141 6.47 10.04 4.08
N LEU A 142 7.51 10.58 3.43
CA LEU A 142 8.56 9.78 2.80
C LEU A 142 9.37 8.97 3.82
N LEU A 143 9.67 9.57 4.98
CA LEU A 143 10.36 8.90 6.08
C LEU A 143 9.49 7.77 6.65
N HIS A 144 8.20 8.05 6.90
CA HIS A 144 7.24 7.06 7.36
C HIS A 144 7.15 5.87 6.40
N THR A 145 7.04 6.12 5.09
CA THR A 145 7.04 5.07 4.07
C THR A 145 8.33 4.24 4.11
N THR A 146 9.48 4.89 4.25
CA THR A 146 10.78 4.19 4.31
C THR A 146 10.85 3.23 5.50
N ILE A 147 10.37 3.65 6.67
CA ILE A 147 10.30 2.79 7.87
C ILE A 147 9.27 1.66 7.68
N ALA A 148 8.13 1.96 7.04
CA ALA A 148 7.07 0.99 6.81
C ALA A 148 7.45 -0.13 5.82
N LEU A 149 8.47 0.06 4.98
CA LEU A 149 8.92 -0.95 4.03
C LEU A 149 9.36 -2.26 4.70
N GLY A 150 10.02 -2.21 5.85
CA GLY A 150 10.48 -3.42 6.55
C GLY A 150 9.34 -4.36 6.96
N PRO A 151 8.34 -3.87 7.71
CA PRO A 151 7.14 -4.65 8.03
C PRO A 151 6.37 -5.12 6.79
N VAL A 152 6.26 -4.28 5.75
CA VAL A 152 5.58 -4.64 4.50
C VAL A 152 6.30 -5.79 3.80
N GLU A 153 7.62 -5.76 3.70
CA GLU A 153 8.41 -6.85 3.13
C GLU A 153 8.22 -8.17 3.91
N THR A 154 8.17 -8.08 5.24
CA THR A 154 7.93 -9.24 6.10
C THR A 154 6.54 -9.82 5.86
N MET A 155 5.52 -8.97 5.75
CA MET A 155 4.15 -9.37 5.42
C MET A 155 4.07 -10.01 4.02
N MET A 156 4.72 -9.42 3.00
CA MET A 156 4.75 -10.00 1.66
C MET A 156 5.45 -11.36 1.63
N ASN A 157 6.51 -11.55 2.43
CA ASN A 157 7.16 -12.84 2.59
C ASN A 157 6.24 -13.90 3.19
N THR A 158 5.43 -13.55 4.20
CA THR A 158 4.45 -14.48 4.77
C THR A 158 3.36 -14.91 3.78
N LEU A 159 3.04 -14.05 2.80
CA LEU A 159 2.09 -14.34 1.72
C LEU A 159 2.74 -15.06 0.53
N ASN A 160 4.02 -15.42 0.63
CA ASN A 160 4.80 -16.03 -0.47
C ASN A 160 4.89 -15.14 -1.74
N LEU A 161 4.75 -13.82 -1.57
CA LEU A 161 4.83 -12.80 -2.62
C LEU A 161 6.15 -12.00 -2.54
N TYR A 162 7.23 -12.66 -2.13
CA TYR A 162 8.49 -11.97 -1.89
C TYR A 162 9.24 -11.69 -3.19
N ASN A 163 9.23 -10.41 -3.59
CA ASN A 163 10.15 -9.88 -4.59
C ASN A 163 10.61 -8.49 -4.16
N HIS A 164 11.76 -8.44 -3.48
CA HIS A 164 12.33 -7.22 -2.93
C HIS A 164 12.50 -6.11 -3.98
N GLN A 165 12.95 -6.45 -5.20
CA GLN A 165 13.09 -5.46 -6.28
C GLN A 165 11.74 -4.89 -6.71
N LEU A 166 10.71 -5.73 -6.80
CA LEU A 166 9.37 -5.29 -7.18
C LEU A 166 8.74 -4.39 -6.11
N ILE A 167 8.92 -4.75 -4.83
CA ILE A 167 8.43 -3.98 -3.68
C ILE A 167 9.07 -2.59 -3.66
N ILE A 168 10.40 -2.49 -3.84
CA ILE A 168 11.08 -1.19 -3.88
C ILE A 168 10.61 -0.37 -5.09
N ARG A 169 10.52 -0.99 -6.29
CA ARG A 169 10.09 -0.26 -7.50
C ARG A 169 8.65 0.25 -7.38
N SER A 170 7.73 -0.54 -6.83
CA SER A 170 6.36 -0.11 -6.62
C SER A 170 6.27 0.98 -5.55
N ALA A 171 7.00 0.86 -4.45
CA ALA A 171 7.07 1.89 -3.41
C ALA A 171 7.63 3.22 -3.95
N LEU A 172 8.71 3.17 -4.74
CA LEU A 172 9.26 4.35 -5.41
C LEU A 172 8.24 4.98 -6.38
N GLY A 173 7.51 4.15 -7.13
CA GLY A 173 6.43 4.61 -8.01
C GLY A 173 5.33 5.34 -7.24
N VAL A 174 4.86 4.76 -6.12
CA VAL A 174 3.84 5.38 -5.26
C VAL A 174 4.36 6.68 -4.63
N CYS A 175 5.59 6.70 -4.11
CA CYS A 175 6.21 7.90 -3.57
C CYS A 175 6.34 9.01 -4.62
N ALA A 176 6.70 8.66 -5.87
CA ALA A 176 6.80 9.62 -6.97
C ALA A 176 5.43 10.22 -7.33
N VAL A 177 4.39 9.39 -7.47
CA VAL A 177 3.02 9.85 -7.74
C VAL A 177 2.49 10.70 -6.60
N PHE A 178 2.69 10.26 -5.35
CA PHE A 178 2.29 11.02 -4.16
C PHE A 178 2.99 12.39 -4.11
N THR A 179 4.30 12.42 -4.32
CA THR A 179 5.08 13.67 -4.33
C THR A 179 4.63 14.61 -5.45
N ALA A 180 4.38 14.09 -6.65
CA ALA A 180 3.91 14.88 -7.78
C ALA A 180 2.56 15.55 -7.49
N ILE A 181 1.60 14.78 -6.96
CA ILE A 181 0.28 15.32 -6.60
C ILE A 181 0.39 16.28 -5.40
N TYR A 182 1.26 16.01 -4.43
CA TYR A 182 1.51 16.90 -3.30
C TYR A 182 2.07 18.25 -3.76
N ILE A 183 3.05 18.25 -4.67
CA ILE A 183 3.61 19.46 -5.28
C ILE A 183 2.55 20.21 -6.08
N LEU A 184 1.71 19.50 -6.85
CA LEU A 184 0.58 20.13 -7.56
C LEU A 184 -0.38 20.82 -6.58
N SER A 185 -0.73 20.13 -5.50
CA SER A 185 -1.58 20.68 -4.44
C SER A 185 -0.95 21.91 -3.78
N TYR A 186 0.35 21.89 -3.50
CA TYR A 186 1.10 23.06 -3.04
C TYR A 186 0.94 24.25 -3.97
N HIS A 187 1.16 24.06 -5.28
CA HIS A 187 1.04 25.15 -6.25
C HIS A 187 -0.37 25.71 -6.32
N MET A 188 -1.40 24.85 -6.27
CA MET A 188 -2.80 25.27 -6.26
C MET A 188 -3.11 26.11 -5.01
N THR A 189 -2.72 25.63 -3.84
CA THR A 189 -3.04 26.28 -2.57
C THR A 189 -2.22 27.56 -2.34
N ALA A 190 -0.93 27.56 -2.68
CA ALA A 190 -0.10 28.77 -2.61
C ALA A 190 -0.64 29.88 -3.53
N LYS A 191 -1.13 29.53 -4.72
CA LYS A 191 -1.77 30.51 -5.62
C LYS A 191 -3.06 31.08 -5.02
N ALA A 192 -3.85 30.27 -4.31
CA ALA A 192 -5.03 30.73 -3.59
C ALA A 192 -4.65 31.67 -2.44
N TYR A 193 -3.65 31.30 -1.63
CA TYR A 193 -3.11 32.12 -0.55
C TYR A 193 -2.64 33.50 -1.06
N TYR A 194 -1.79 33.55 -2.09
CA TYR A 194 -1.30 34.82 -2.65
C TYR A 194 -2.42 35.71 -3.21
N ARG A 195 -3.50 35.12 -3.74
CA ARG A 195 -4.65 35.88 -4.23
C ARG A 195 -5.39 36.58 -3.09
N ILE A 196 -5.43 35.98 -1.90
CA ILE A 196 -6.12 36.52 -0.72
C ILE A 196 -5.29 37.63 -0.08
N VAL A 197 -3.99 37.40 0.12
CA VAL A 197 -3.11 38.38 0.77
C VAL A 197 -2.85 39.62 -0.10
N ARG A 198 -2.92 39.51 -1.44
CA ARG A 198 -2.71 40.65 -2.36
C ARG A 198 -3.97 41.48 -2.63
N ARG A 199 -5.16 40.98 -2.26
CA ARG A 199 -6.37 41.80 -2.13
C ARG A 199 -6.38 42.40 -0.73
#